data_AF-A0A402CNI3-F1
#
_entry.id   AF-A0A402CNI3-F1
#
_cell.length_a   1.000
_cell.length_b   1.000
_cell.length_c   1.000
_cell.angle_alpha   90.00
_cell.angle_beta   90.00
_cell.angle_gamma   90.00
#
_symmetry.space_group_name_H-M   'P 1'
#
loop_
_entity.id
_entity.type
_entity.pdbx_description
1 polymer ?
#
loop_
_entity_poly.entity_id
_entity_poly.type
_entity_poly.pdbx_seq_one_letter_code
_entity_poly.pdbx_strand_id
1 'polypeptide(L)'
;MTVGAENRTFSELAEELLANIKNGLIPTFAFIDPFGYKDAPIDLIKRLLQYDKAELFIYFDFNSVNRFAGKGAGVDHLFEALFGTDAFVHAPSSGRERGEFLHNLYEDQLRKVCSMAYVRSFGMVNSTGHIGNYLFFCTRNLQAFDRMKQAMWKLAPAGDYRFEDRLAGQPVLFGSADLDTGPLQAALASHFAGRTVLIDEVVNYVIADTPYHSGQVKVKTLKPMQAKGRISSPNQRKTGQFPAGTLVTFPQTTTD
;
A
#
# COMPACT_ATOMS: atom_id res chain seq x y z
N MET A 1 -20.71 17.61 -13.32
CA MET A 1 -19.68 17.63 -12.27
C MET A 1 -19.57 19.06 -11.78
N THR A 2 -19.88 19.30 -10.51
CA THR A 2 -19.69 20.62 -9.89
C THR A 2 -18.30 20.64 -9.30
N VAL A 3 -17.52 21.68 -9.62
CA VAL A 3 -16.19 21.89 -9.05
C VAL A 3 -16.29 23.09 -8.12
N GLY A 4 -15.91 22.92 -6.86
CA GLY A 4 -15.75 24.00 -5.90
C GLY A 4 -14.26 24.25 -5.65
N ALA A 5 -13.91 25.51 -5.42
CA ALA A 5 -12.55 25.91 -5.05
C ALA A 5 -12.65 26.84 -3.84
N GLU A 6 -11.85 26.56 -2.81
CA GLU A 6 -11.83 27.27 -1.55
C GLU A 6 -10.37 27.59 -1.21
N ASN A 7 -10.09 28.79 -0.69
CA ASN A 7 -8.75 29.19 -0.25
C ASN A 7 -8.66 29.09 1.29
N ARG A 8 -8.51 27.87 1.78
CA ARG A 8 -8.48 27.53 3.22
C ARG A 8 -7.52 26.38 3.48
N THR A 9 -7.14 26.20 4.75
CA THR A 9 -6.33 25.04 5.16
C THR A 9 -7.12 23.73 5.00
N PHE A 10 -6.41 22.60 4.95
CA PHE A 10 -7.07 21.29 4.93
C PHE A 10 -7.92 21.12 6.19
N SER A 11 -7.38 21.49 7.35
CA SER A 11 -8.06 21.30 8.62
C SER A 11 -9.40 22.05 8.68
N GLU A 12 -9.42 23.32 8.26
CA GLU A 12 -10.64 24.14 8.23
C GLU A 12 -11.70 23.58 7.27
N LEU A 13 -11.28 23.20 6.05
CA LEU A 13 -12.19 22.65 5.05
C LEU A 13 -12.77 21.30 5.50
N ALA A 14 -11.94 20.41 6.02
CA ALA A 14 -12.38 19.09 6.45
C ALA A 14 -13.33 19.17 7.66
N GLU A 15 -13.07 20.06 8.62
CA GLU A 15 -13.96 20.29 9.76
C GLU A 15 -15.34 20.81 9.33
N GLU A 16 -15.38 21.79 8.42
CA GLU A 16 -16.65 22.30 7.89
C GLU A 16 -17.39 21.21 7.10
N LEU A 17 -16.69 20.46 6.24
CA LEU A 17 -17.30 19.37 5.49
C LEU A 17 -17.95 18.37 6.44
N LEU A 18 -17.23 17.94 7.48
CA LEU A 18 -17.72 17.02 8.51
C LEU A 18 -18.93 17.58 9.27
N ALA A 19 -18.91 18.86 9.63
CA ALA A 19 -20.04 19.52 10.32
C ALA A 19 -21.31 19.57 9.47
N ASN A 20 -21.16 19.61 8.15
CA ASN A 20 -22.26 19.69 7.20
C ASN A 20 -22.81 18.33 6.73
N ILE A 21 -22.20 17.20 7.11
CA ILE A 21 -22.70 15.86 6.78
C ILE A 21 -23.91 15.53 7.65
N LYS A 22 -25.12 15.74 7.14
CA LYS A 22 -26.37 15.54 7.89
C LYS A 22 -26.95 14.12 7.84
N ASN A 23 -26.69 13.35 6.76
CA ASN A 23 -27.49 12.16 6.44
C ASN A 23 -26.71 10.83 6.36
N GLY A 24 -25.45 10.80 6.80
CA GLY A 24 -24.64 9.59 6.79
C GLY A 24 -24.25 9.07 5.40
N LEU A 25 -23.10 8.41 5.34
CA LEU A 25 -22.40 7.86 4.16
C LEU A 25 -22.22 8.85 2.99
N ILE A 26 -21.09 9.55 2.97
CA ILE A 26 -20.58 10.22 1.77
C ILE A 26 -19.47 9.34 1.19
N PRO A 27 -19.63 8.77 -0.02
CA PRO A 27 -18.51 8.18 -0.73
C PRO A 27 -17.45 9.25 -0.98
N THR A 28 -16.23 9.03 -0.49
CA THR A 28 -15.17 10.03 -0.50
C THR A 28 -13.89 9.42 -1.01
N PHE A 29 -13.32 10.04 -2.04
CA PHE A 29 -11.92 9.87 -2.37
C PHE A 29 -11.21 11.15 -1.95
N ALA A 30 -10.44 11.09 -0.86
CA ALA A 30 -9.71 12.24 -0.33
C ALA A 30 -8.27 12.21 -0.83
N PHE A 31 -7.88 13.20 -1.63
CA PHE A 31 -6.48 13.44 -1.94
C PHE A 31 -5.97 14.60 -1.06
N ILE A 32 -5.02 14.32 -0.17
CA ILE A 32 -4.51 15.27 0.82
C ILE A 32 -3.02 15.49 0.56
N ASP A 33 -2.64 16.74 0.25
CA ASP A 33 -1.26 17.13 0.01
C ASP A 33 -0.90 18.35 0.89
N PRO A 34 -0.53 18.11 2.17
CA PRO A 34 -0.28 19.19 3.10
C PRO A 34 1.07 19.86 2.81
N PHE A 35 1.16 21.17 3.07
CA PHE A 35 2.44 21.86 3.05
C PHE A 35 3.26 21.52 4.31
N GLY A 36 3.98 20.41 4.24
CA GLY A 36 4.78 19.87 5.33
C GLY A 36 3.97 18.97 6.29
N TYR A 37 4.31 18.99 7.57
CA TYR A 37 3.79 18.04 8.58
C TYR A 37 2.74 18.64 9.54
N LYS A 38 2.28 19.88 9.30
CA LYS A 38 1.48 20.63 10.29
C LYS A 38 -0.04 20.53 10.11
N ASP A 39 -0.52 20.28 8.89
CA ASP A 39 -1.93 20.45 8.52
C ASP A 39 -2.55 19.12 8.05
N ALA A 40 -2.20 18.01 8.72
CA ALA A 40 -2.76 16.69 8.43
C ALA A 40 -2.80 15.80 9.69
N PRO A 41 -3.49 16.21 10.77
CA PRO A 41 -3.58 15.39 11.97
C PRO A 41 -4.38 14.11 11.69
N ILE A 42 -3.87 12.97 12.14
CA ILE A 42 -4.47 11.66 11.82
C ILE A 42 -5.89 11.51 12.38
N ASP A 43 -6.21 12.19 13.48
CA ASP A 43 -7.55 12.20 14.05
C ASP A 43 -8.59 12.83 13.11
N LEU A 44 -8.21 13.89 12.39
CA LEU A 44 -9.08 14.51 11.40
C LEU A 44 -9.22 13.62 10.16
N ILE A 45 -8.12 13.00 9.72
CA ILE A 45 -8.13 12.01 8.64
C ILE A 45 -9.05 10.83 9.01
N LYS A 46 -8.96 10.30 10.23
CA LYS A 46 -9.82 9.23 10.74
C LYS A 46 -11.29 9.62 10.65
N ARG A 47 -11.66 10.83 11.11
CA ARG A 47 -13.04 11.32 11.04
C ARG A 47 -13.52 11.49 9.60
N LEU A 48 -12.67 11.96 8.70
CA LEU A 48 -12.99 12.04 7.27
C LEU A 48 -13.25 10.66 6.65
N LEU A 49 -12.49 9.66 7.08
CA LEU A 49 -12.51 8.30 6.55
C LEU A 49 -13.41 7.32 7.32
N GLN A 50 -14.21 7.80 8.27
CA GLN A 50 -15.06 6.94 9.12
C GLN A 50 -16.18 6.22 8.35
N TYR A 51 -16.46 6.65 7.12
CA TYR A 51 -17.48 6.05 6.26
C TYR A 51 -16.93 4.86 5.47
N ASP A 52 -17.76 3.83 5.26
CA ASP A 52 -17.34 2.58 4.60
C ASP A 52 -16.76 2.78 3.19
N LYS A 53 -17.28 3.78 2.47
CA LYS A 53 -16.91 4.12 1.08
C LYS A 53 -15.90 5.27 1.02
N ALA A 54 -14.97 5.31 1.96
CA ALA A 54 -13.91 6.30 2.00
C ALA A 54 -12.55 5.69 1.59
N GLU A 55 -11.83 6.42 0.76
CA GLU A 55 -10.49 6.11 0.27
C GLU A 55 -9.60 7.34 0.48
N LEU A 56 -8.35 7.10 0.86
CA LEU A 56 -7.36 8.14 1.10
C LEU A 56 -6.22 7.98 0.11
N PHE A 57 -5.78 9.09 -0.46
CA PHE A 57 -4.48 9.22 -1.07
C PHE A 57 -3.79 10.42 -0.43
N ILE A 58 -2.68 10.22 0.30
CA ILE A 58 -2.07 11.28 1.10
C ILE A 58 -0.58 11.41 0.84
N TYR A 59 -0.11 12.63 0.67
CA TYR A 59 1.30 12.97 0.66
C TYR A 59 1.85 13.03 2.09
N PHE A 60 2.95 12.33 2.28
CA PHE A 60 3.71 12.28 3.52
C PHE A 60 5.07 12.94 3.29
N ASP A 61 5.26 14.12 3.91
CA ASP A 61 6.52 14.86 3.90
C ASP A 61 7.59 14.17 4.76
N PHE A 62 8.02 13.00 4.28
CA PHE A 62 9.00 12.15 4.92
C PHE A 62 10.32 12.84 5.16
N ASN A 63 10.76 13.74 4.26
CA ASN A 63 12.00 14.49 4.47
C ASN A 63 11.96 15.31 5.75
N SER A 64 10.88 16.07 5.97
CA SER A 64 10.71 16.84 7.19
C SER A 64 10.53 15.95 8.42
N VAL A 65 9.72 14.90 8.31
CA VAL A 65 9.50 13.93 9.40
C VAL A 65 10.82 13.28 9.83
N ASN A 66 11.59 12.75 8.88
CA ASN A 66 12.87 12.11 9.14
C ASN A 66 13.87 13.08 9.79
N ARG A 67 13.86 14.36 9.38
CA ARG A 67 14.76 15.38 9.93
C ARG A 67 14.38 15.84 11.33
N PHE A 68 13.09 16.03 11.62
CA PHE A 68 12.64 16.79 12.78
C PHE A 68 11.88 16.01 13.86
N ALA A 69 11.30 14.84 13.55
CA ALA A 69 10.56 14.05 14.54
C ALA A 69 11.44 13.64 15.72
N GLY A 70 11.03 13.89 16.96
CA GLY A 70 11.80 13.53 18.16
C GLY A 70 13.07 14.38 18.35
N LYS A 71 13.15 15.56 17.72
CA LYS A 71 14.23 16.53 17.95
C LYS A 71 13.93 17.50 19.09
N GLY A 72 12.74 17.45 19.69
CA GLY A 72 12.42 18.12 20.94
C GLY A 72 11.04 18.80 20.98
N ALA A 73 10.67 19.24 22.19
CA ALA A 73 9.34 19.70 22.56
C ALA A 73 8.75 20.83 21.69
N GLY A 74 9.59 21.64 21.03
CA GLY A 74 9.13 22.73 20.17
C GLY A 74 8.35 22.27 18.92
N VAL A 75 8.52 21.02 18.48
CA VAL A 75 7.86 20.48 17.27
C VAL A 75 7.20 19.12 17.49
N ASP A 76 7.53 18.40 18.56
CA ASP A 76 7.04 17.04 18.78
C ASP A 76 5.50 16.94 18.86
N HIS A 77 4.81 17.96 19.37
CA HIS A 77 3.34 18.02 19.36
C HIS A 77 2.72 17.97 17.95
N LEU A 78 3.43 18.47 16.94
CA LEU A 78 2.99 18.41 15.53
C LEU A 78 3.12 16.99 14.98
N PHE A 79 4.16 16.27 15.39
CA PHE A 79 4.35 14.87 15.00
C PHE A 79 3.40 13.94 15.76
N GLU A 80 3.12 14.23 17.03
CA GLU A 80 2.10 13.50 17.78
C GLU A 80 0.73 13.64 17.12
N ALA A 81 0.36 14.83 16.63
CA ALA A 81 -0.86 15.02 15.86
C ALA A 81 -0.84 14.27 14.51
N LEU A 82 0.30 14.29 13.80
CA LEU A 82 0.47 13.59 12.51
C LEU A 82 0.39 12.07 12.64
N PHE A 83 1.04 11.50 13.67
CA PHE A 83 1.09 10.05 13.89
C PHE A 83 -0.08 9.54 14.74
N GLY A 84 -0.69 10.39 15.57
CA GLY A 84 -1.66 9.98 16.59
C GLY A 84 -1.04 9.26 17.79
N THR A 85 0.27 9.38 17.96
CA THR A 85 1.05 8.70 19.01
C THR A 85 2.40 9.41 19.18
N ASP A 86 3.00 9.26 20.36
CA ASP A 86 4.37 9.69 20.69
C ASP A 86 5.44 8.67 20.25
N ALA A 87 5.07 7.49 19.76
CA ALA A 87 6.02 6.40 19.45
C ALA A 87 7.14 6.78 18.46
N PHE A 88 6.98 7.87 17.69
CA PHE A 88 8.02 8.41 16.81
C PHE A 88 9.29 8.83 17.57
N VAL A 89 9.21 9.12 18.88
CA VAL A 89 10.39 9.47 19.71
C VAL A 89 11.36 8.30 19.86
N HIS A 90 10.90 7.07 19.63
CA HIS A 90 11.74 5.87 19.68
C HIS A 90 12.44 5.58 18.35
N ALA A 91 12.26 6.41 17.33
CA ALA A 91 12.96 6.25 16.06
C ALA A 91 14.49 6.37 16.27
N PRO A 92 15.31 5.52 15.60
CA PRO A 92 16.76 5.64 15.60
C PRO A 92 17.24 7.07 15.31
N SER A 93 18.42 7.46 15.77
CA SER A 93 18.90 8.85 15.66
C SER A 93 19.13 9.33 14.23
N SER A 94 19.48 8.43 13.32
CA SER A 94 19.81 8.68 11.92
C SER A 94 19.83 7.38 11.11
N GLY A 95 20.12 7.49 9.81
CA GLY A 95 20.32 6.34 8.93
C GLY A 95 19.04 5.75 8.35
N ARG A 96 19.19 4.65 7.62
CA ARG A 96 18.10 3.96 6.92
C ARG A 96 17.03 3.44 7.88
N GLU A 97 17.44 2.87 9.00
CA GLU A 97 16.54 2.31 10.02
C GLU A 97 15.60 3.35 10.62
N ARG A 98 16.07 4.58 10.80
CA ARG A 98 15.22 5.70 11.23
C ARG A 98 14.10 5.96 10.23
N GLY A 99 14.47 6.03 8.96
CA GLY A 99 13.53 6.25 7.87
C GLY A 99 12.46 5.15 7.80
N GLU A 100 12.91 3.90 7.82
CA GLU A 100 12.02 2.72 7.82
C GLU A 100 11.10 2.71 9.04
N PHE A 101 11.61 3.05 10.22
CA PHE A 101 10.80 3.14 11.44
C PHE A 101 9.68 4.17 11.31
N LEU A 102 10.02 5.42 10.92
CA LEU A 102 9.03 6.51 10.82
C LEU A 102 8.01 6.26 9.71
N HIS A 103 8.45 5.69 8.59
CA HIS A 103 7.58 5.25 7.51
C HIS A 103 6.57 4.19 8.00
N ASN A 104 7.08 3.10 8.59
CA ASN A 104 6.26 1.99 9.03
C ASN A 104 5.32 2.39 10.18
N LEU A 105 5.76 3.31 11.05
CA LEU A 105 4.91 3.88 12.08
C LEU A 105 3.70 4.59 11.44
N TYR A 106 3.91 5.45 10.44
CA TYR A 106 2.79 6.13 9.79
C TYR A 106 1.85 5.15 9.08
N GLU A 107 2.40 4.16 8.38
CA GLU A 107 1.60 3.10 7.75
C GLU A 107 0.73 2.36 8.77
N ASP A 108 1.33 1.95 9.89
CA ASP A 108 0.65 1.25 10.97
C ASP A 108 -0.47 2.08 11.58
N GLN A 109 -0.24 3.39 11.76
CA GLN A 109 -1.24 4.30 12.32
C GLN A 109 -2.40 4.49 11.34
N LEU A 110 -2.15 4.61 10.04
CA LEU A 110 -3.22 4.61 9.02
C LEU A 110 -4.06 3.32 9.06
N ARG A 111 -3.44 2.16 9.28
CA ARG A 111 -4.17 0.89 9.44
C ARG A 111 -4.99 0.86 10.73
N LYS A 112 -4.37 1.19 11.87
CA LYS A 112 -4.94 1.01 13.21
C LYS A 112 -5.93 2.13 13.57
N VAL A 113 -5.52 3.39 13.45
CA VAL A 113 -6.30 4.56 13.86
C VAL A 113 -7.44 4.83 12.88
N CYS A 114 -7.16 4.77 11.58
CA CYS A 114 -8.17 5.00 10.53
C CYS A 114 -8.91 3.73 10.11
N SER A 115 -8.58 2.56 10.68
CA SER A 115 -9.21 1.27 10.33
C SER A 115 -9.17 0.96 8.83
N MET A 116 -8.01 1.23 8.19
CA MET A 116 -7.78 0.97 6.77
C MET A 116 -7.28 -0.46 6.58
N ALA A 117 -8.06 -1.29 5.88
CA ALA A 117 -7.70 -2.68 5.65
C ALA A 117 -6.46 -2.82 4.76
N TYR A 118 -6.37 -1.98 3.73
CA TYR A 118 -5.27 -1.99 2.77
C TYR A 118 -4.63 -0.62 2.74
N VAL A 119 -3.34 -0.57 3.06
CA VAL A 119 -2.49 0.62 2.95
C VAL A 119 -1.31 0.27 2.06
N ARG A 120 -0.90 1.22 1.22
CA ARG A 120 0.33 1.10 0.45
C ARG A 120 1.00 2.44 0.27
N SER A 121 2.30 2.47 0.54
CA SER A 121 3.14 3.62 0.28
C SER A 121 3.85 3.52 -1.06
N PHE A 122 4.22 4.70 -1.58
CA PHE A 122 4.92 4.87 -2.84
C PHE A 122 6.01 5.91 -2.65
N GLY A 123 7.27 5.49 -2.76
CA GLY A 123 8.41 6.38 -2.63
C GLY A 123 8.60 7.20 -3.90
N MET A 124 8.55 8.52 -3.75
CA MET A 124 8.91 9.46 -4.81
C MET A 124 10.42 9.60 -4.86
N VAL A 125 11.00 9.04 -5.92
CA VAL A 125 12.44 9.03 -6.12
C VAL A 125 12.83 10.28 -6.91
N ASN A 126 13.78 11.04 -6.37
CA ASN A 126 14.31 12.20 -7.09
C ASN A 126 15.35 11.77 -8.14
N SER A 127 15.84 12.72 -8.93
CA SER A 127 16.86 12.47 -9.97
C SER A 127 18.18 11.90 -9.45
N THR A 128 18.45 12.00 -8.14
CA THR A 128 19.64 11.41 -7.49
C THR A 128 19.42 9.98 -6.99
N GLY A 129 18.22 9.42 -7.16
CA GLY A 129 17.89 8.08 -6.71
C GLY A 129 17.50 7.98 -5.23
N HIS A 130 17.37 9.11 -4.53
CA HIS A 130 16.91 9.18 -3.14
C HIS A 130 15.40 9.32 -3.07
N ILE A 131 14.78 8.62 -2.11
CA ILE A 131 13.37 8.82 -1.81
C ILE A 131 13.25 10.12 -1.04
N GLY A 132 12.60 11.10 -1.67
CA GLY A 132 12.30 12.36 -1.00
C GLY A 132 11.13 12.20 -0.05
N ASN A 133 10.00 11.73 -0.58
CA ASN A 133 8.72 11.71 0.11
C ASN A 133 7.90 10.48 -0.28
N TYR A 134 6.83 10.21 0.46
CA TYR A 134 5.93 9.09 0.17
C TYR A 134 4.52 9.58 -0.15
N LEU A 135 3.84 8.87 -1.04
CA LEU A 135 2.38 8.90 -1.15
C LEU A 135 1.82 7.64 -0.52
N PHE A 136 0.75 7.73 0.27
CA PHE A 136 0.05 6.57 0.84
C PHE A 136 -1.35 6.47 0.26
N PHE A 137 -1.69 5.32 -0.34
CA PHE A 137 -3.06 4.97 -0.68
C PHE A 137 -3.65 4.05 0.38
N CYS A 138 -4.83 4.38 0.87
CA CYS A 138 -5.54 3.62 1.89
C CYS A 138 -6.99 3.36 1.46
N THR A 139 -7.45 2.11 1.63
CA THR A 139 -8.82 1.72 1.32
C THR A 139 -9.25 0.52 2.16
N ARG A 140 -10.55 0.32 2.30
CA ARG A 140 -11.14 -0.92 2.84
C ARG A 140 -11.53 -1.91 1.73
N ASN A 141 -11.43 -1.49 0.47
CA ASN A 141 -11.89 -2.26 -0.68
C ASN A 141 -10.71 -2.89 -1.44
N LEU A 142 -10.66 -4.22 -1.47
CA LEU A 142 -9.59 -4.97 -2.14
C LEU A 142 -9.53 -4.69 -3.65
N GLN A 143 -10.68 -4.48 -4.30
CA GLN A 143 -10.72 -4.15 -5.73
C GLN A 143 -10.15 -2.75 -5.99
N ALA A 144 -10.45 -1.77 -5.15
CA ALA A 144 -9.86 -0.44 -5.25
C ALA A 144 -8.34 -0.51 -5.05
N PHE A 145 -7.88 -1.32 -4.10
CA PHE A 145 -6.47 -1.59 -3.89
C PHE A 145 -5.79 -2.20 -5.12
N ASP A 146 -6.40 -3.22 -5.72
CA ASP A 146 -5.91 -3.82 -6.96
C ASP A 146 -5.87 -2.82 -8.12
N ARG A 147 -6.90 -1.97 -8.25
CA ARG A 147 -6.94 -0.92 -9.28
C ARG A 147 -5.85 0.12 -9.08
N MET A 148 -5.59 0.54 -7.85
CA MET A 148 -4.50 1.45 -7.56
C MET A 148 -3.16 0.81 -7.94
N LYS A 149 -2.90 -0.43 -7.52
CA LYS A 149 -1.68 -1.14 -7.91
C LYS A 149 -1.54 -1.24 -9.43
N GLN A 150 -2.61 -1.61 -10.15
CA GLN A 150 -2.60 -1.62 -11.62
C GLN A 150 -2.24 -0.26 -12.24
N ALA A 151 -2.83 0.83 -11.74
CA ALA A 151 -2.55 2.18 -12.24
C ALA A 151 -1.08 2.54 -12.04
N MET A 152 -0.53 2.17 -10.89
CA MET A 152 0.85 2.50 -10.57
C MET A 152 1.87 1.66 -11.31
N TRP A 153 1.62 0.37 -11.49
CA TRP A 153 2.42 -0.49 -12.36
C TRP A 153 2.50 0.04 -13.80
N LYS A 154 1.47 0.76 -14.26
CA LYS A 154 1.46 1.44 -15.58
C LYS A 154 2.21 2.77 -15.60
N LEU A 155 2.30 3.48 -14.47
CA LEU A 155 2.96 4.78 -14.35
C LEU A 155 4.46 4.68 -14.00
N ALA A 156 4.88 3.54 -13.43
CA ALA A 156 6.27 3.22 -13.16
C ALA A 156 7.04 2.38 -14.23
N PRO A 157 6.81 2.47 -15.56
CA PRO A 157 7.69 1.82 -16.54
C PRO A 157 9.12 2.40 -16.57
N ALA A 158 9.31 3.62 -16.04
CA ALA A 158 10.57 4.36 -16.10
C ALA A 158 11.43 4.28 -14.83
N GLY A 159 10.92 3.67 -13.74
CA GLY A 159 11.65 3.56 -12.47
C GLY A 159 11.61 4.78 -11.54
N ASP A 160 10.82 5.81 -11.86
CA ASP A 160 10.72 7.07 -11.08
C ASP A 160 9.99 6.91 -9.72
N TYR A 161 9.28 5.80 -9.54
CA TYR A 161 8.63 5.44 -8.28
C TYR A 161 9.19 4.10 -7.80
N ARG A 162 9.66 4.07 -6.55
CA ARG A 162 10.05 2.83 -5.87
C ARG A 162 8.93 2.43 -4.93
N PHE A 163 8.41 1.21 -5.11
CA PHE A 163 7.70 0.58 -4.01
C PHE A 163 8.76 -0.08 -3.14
N GLU A 164 8.90 0.42 -1.93
CA GLU A 164 9.62 -0.32 -0.92
C GLU A 164 8.64 -1.33 -0.34
N ASP A 165 8.67 -2.54 -0.87
CA ASP A 165 8.03 -3.67 -0.22
C ASP A 165 8.93 -4.90 -0.33
N ARG A 166 8.97 -5.63 0.77
CA ARG A 166 9.89 -6.74 0.98
C ARG A 166 9.11 -8.03 0.78
N LEU A 167 9.09 -8.53 -0.45
CA LEU A 167 8.83 -9.95 -0.64
C LEU A 167 10.13 -10.70 -0.47
N ALA A 168 10.20 -11.57 0.54
CA ALA A 168 11.38 -12.39 0.82
C ALA A 168 12.68 -11.59 0.94
N GLY A 169 12.61 -10.35 1.46
CA GLY A 169 13.78 -9.47 1.63
C GLY A 169 14.34 -8.87 0.35
N GLN A 170 13.68 -9.05 -0.82
CA GLN A 170 14.12 -8.48 -2.09
C GLN A 170 13.27 -7.27 -2.49
N PRO A 171 13.89 -6.15 -2.89
CA PRO A 171 13.17 -5.03 -3.49
C PRO A 171 12.62 -5.45 -4.86
N VAL A 172 11.31 -5.34 -5.04
CA VAL A 172 10.71 -5.53 -6.36
C VAL A 172 10.92 -4.25 -7.17
N LEU A 173 11.67 -4.36 -8.28
CA LEU A 173 11.85 -3.24 -9.22
C LEU A 173 10.72 -3.25 -10.25
N PHE A 174 10.08 -2.10 -10.41
CA PHE A 174 9.04 -1.87 -11.41
C PHE A 174 9.71 -1.17 -12.59
N GLY A 175 9.61 -1.70 -13.81
CA GLY A 175 10.06 -0.97 -15.00
C GLY A 175 10.73 -1.73 -16.14
N SER A 176 10.91 -3.05 -16.09
CA SER A 176 11.41 -3.79 -17.26
C SER A 176 10.29 -4.38 -18.11
N ALA A 177 10.50 -4.41 -19.43
CA ALA A 177 9.65 -5.12 -20.40
C ALA A 177 9.40 -6.59 -20.02
N ASP A 178 10.32 -7.16 -19.23
CA ASP A 178 10.18 -8.45 -18.56
C ASP A 178 9.89 -8.23 -17.07
N LEU A 179 8.61 -8.34 -16.71
CA LEU A 179 8.14 -8.46 -15.33
C LEU A 179 8.77 -9.71 -14.69
N ASP A 180 9.66 -9.53 -13.70
CA ASP A 180 10.12 -10.66 -12.90
C ASP A 180 9.06 -11.05 -11.85
N THR A 181 8.45 -12.22 -12.04
CA THR A 181 7.52 -12.82 -11.08
C THR A 181 8.21 -13.83 -10.16
N GLY A 182 9.53 -14.00 -10.23
CA GLY A 182 10.30 -14.89 -9.37
C GLY A 182 10.01 -14.71 -7.87
N PRO A 183 10.06 -13.47 -7.33
CA PRO A 183 9.69 -13.20 -5.94
C PRO A 183 8.25 -13.61 -5.62
N LEU A 184 7.30 -13.33 -6.52
CA LEU A 184 5.90 -13.75 -6.35
C LEU A 184 5.75 -15.27 -6.36
N GLN A 185 6.45 -15.98 -7.25
CA GLN A 185 6.40 -17.45 -7.30
C GLN A 185 6.92 -18.07 -6.00
N ALA A 186 7.99 -17.52 -5.43
CA ALA A 186 8.54 -17.96 -4.15
C ALA A 186 7.57 -17.69 -3.00
N ALA A 187 6.97 -16.50 -2.96
CA ALA A 187 5.99 -16.13 -1.94
C ALA A 187 4.74 -17.00 -1.98
N LEU A 188 4.21 -17.28 -3.19
CA LEU A 188 3.07 -18.18 -3.36
C LEU A 188 3.40 -19.61 -2.94
N ALA A 189 4.56 -20.14 -3.35
CA ALA A 189 4.99 -21.48 -2.97
C ALA A 189 5.17 -21.63 -1.46
N SER A 190 5.69 -20.61 -0.79
CA SER A 190 5.86 -20.59 0.66
C SER A 190 4.50 -20.48 1.39
N HIS A 191 3.68 -19.49 1.02
CA HIS A 191 2.41 -19.21 1.70
C HIS A 191 1.37 -20.35 1.54
N PHE A 192 1.32 -20.98 0.37
CA PHE A 192 0.37 -22.06 0.09
C PHE A 192 0.98 -23.46 0.17
N ALA A 193 2.20 -23.63 0.69
CA ALA A 193 2.91 -24.91 0.74
C ALA A 193 2.02 -26.05 1.26
N GLY A 194 1.93 -27.14 0.50
CA GLY A 194 1.14 -28.33 0.85
C GLY A 194 -0.38 -28.16 0.77
N ARG A 195 -0.90 -27.03 0.26
CA ARG A 195 -2.33 -26.72 0.20
C ARG A 195 -2.87 -26.78 -1.23
N THR A 196 -4.15 -27.16 -1.34
CA THR A 196 -4.97 -26.95 -2.52
C THR A 196 -6.00 -25.87 -2.23
N VAL A 197 -5.95 -24.77 -2.97
CA VAL A 197 -6.77 -23.57 -2.73
C VAL A 197 -7.51 -23.11 -3.98
N LEU A 198 -8.55 -22.31 -3.80
CA LEU A 198 -9.24 -21.68 -4.94
C LEU A 198 -8.37 -20.58 -5.55
N ILE A 199 -8.47 -20.41 -6.88
CA ILE A 199 -7.76 -19.34 -7.59
C ILE A 199 -8.06 -17.95 -7.03
N ASP A 200 -9.27 -17.72 -6.52
CA ASP A 200 -9.65 -16.42 -5.95
C ASP A 200 -8.93 -16.16 -4.63
N GLU A 201 -8.62 -17.20 -3.85
CA GLU A 201 -7.79 -17.08 -2.64
C GLU A 201 -6.35 -16.68 -3.00
N VAL A 202 -5.79 -17.31 -4.04
CA VAL A 202 -4.48 -16.93 -4.58
C VAL A 202 -4.48 -15.47 -5.03
N VAL A 203 -5.49 -15.06 -5.81
CA VAL A 203 -5.60 -13.68 -6.29
C VAL A 203 -5.74 -12.69 -5.15
N ASN A 204 -6.58 -12.99 -4.15
CA ASN A 204 -6.79 -12.12 -3.00
C ASN A 204 -5.51 -11.96 -2.18
N TYR A 205 -4.77 -13.04 -1.90
CA TYR A 205 -3.46 -12.97 -1.25
C TYR A 205 -2.47 -12.10 -2.04
N VAL A 206 -2.38 -12.30 -3.36
CA VAL A 206 -1.50 -11.46 -4.19
C VAL A 206 -1.88 -9.98 -4.08
N ILE A 207 -3.17 -9.66 -4.09
CA ILE A 207 -3.63 -8.27 -3.98
C ILE A 207 -3.38 -7.72 -2.57
N ALA A 208 -3.63 -8.48 -1.51
CA ALA A 208 -3.57 -7.97 -0.14
C ALA A 208 -2.13 -7.90 0.39
N ASP A 209 -1.34 -8.95 0.15
CA ASP A 209 -0.11 -9.23 0.90
C ASP A 209 1.15 -9.13 0.03
N THR A 210 1.02 -8.69 -1.22
CA THR A 210 2.17 -8.55 -2.13
C THR A 210 2.15 -7.24 -2.94
N PRO A 211 3.30 -6.81 -3.48
CA PRO A 211 3.39 -5.67 -4.41
C PRO A 211 2.67 -5.88 -5.75
N TYR A 212 2.33 -7.12 -6.09
CA TYR A 212 1.81 -7.48 -7.40
C TYR A 212 0.30 -7.30 -7.47
N HIS A 213 -0.22 -7.03 -8.66
CA HIS A 213 -1.65 -6.88 -8.89
C HIS A 213 -2.25 -8.12 -9.58
N SER A 214 -3.57 -8.24 -9.56
CA SER A 214 -4.31 -9.42 -10.02
C SER A 214 -3.97 -9.87 -11.45
N GLY A 215 -3.74 -8.91 -12.35
CA GLY A 215 -3.37 -9.13 -13.75
C GLY A 215 -2.07 -9.91 -13.97
N GLN A 216 -1.22 -10.00 -12.94
CA GLN A 216 0.07 -10.71 -13.00
C GLN A 216 -0.03 -12.15 -12.51
N VAL A 217 -1.12 -12.52 -11.84
CA VAL A 217 -1.28 -13.84 -11.20
C VAL A 217 -1.35 -14.96 -12.23
N LYS A 218 -2.37 -14.96 -13.08
CA LYS A 218 -2.73 -16.14 -13.89
C LYS A 218 -1.72 -16.42 -15.00
N VAL A 219 -1.45 -15.42 -15.85
CA VAL A 219 -0.64 -15.59 -17.07
C VAL A 219 0.86 -15.46 -16.79
N LYS A 220 1.26 -14.47 -15.98
CA LYS A 220 2.67 -14.14 -15.76
C LYS A 220 3.32 -14.94 -14.62
N THR A 221 2.53 -15.58 -13.76
CA THR A 221 3.04 -16.28 -12.57
C THR A 221 2.63 -17.75 -12.56
N LEU A 222 1.33 -18.04 -12.42
CA LEU A 222 0.85 -19.42 -12.26
C LEU A 222 1.07 -20.28 -13.51
N LYS A 223 0.84 -19.75 -14.70
CA LYS A 223 1.08 -20.50 -15.95
C LYS A 223 2.55 -20.94 -16.08
N PRO A 224 3.57 -20.07 -15.90
CA PRO A 224 4.97 -20.50 -15.82
C PRO A 224 5.27 -21.49 -14.69
N MET A 225 4.70 -21.31 -13.49
CA MET A 225 4.87 -22.27 -12.39
C MET A 225 4.34 -23.66 -12.76
N GLN A 226 3.16 -23.72 -13.39
CA GLN A 226 2.54 -24.97 -13.83
C GLN A 226 3.36 -25.64 -14.93
N ALA A 227 3.84 -24.88 -15.91
CA ALA A 227 4.69 -25.40 -16.98
C ALA A 227 6.00 -26.01 -16.45
N LYS A 228 6.50 -25.50 -15.32
CA LYS A 228 7.69 -26.03 -14.61
C LYS A 228 7.35 -27.11 -13.58
N GLY A 229 6.10 -27.57 -13.49
CA GLY A 229 5.67 -28.58 -12.53
C GLY A 229 5.67 -28.13 -11.06
N ARG A 230 5.81 -26.83 -10.78
CA ARG A 230 5.84 -26.27 -9.41
C ARG A 230 4.46 -26.19 -8.75
N ILE A 231 3.41 -26.27 -9.54
CA ILE A 231 2.00 -26.33 -9.10
C ILE A 231 1.24 -27.26 -10.03
N SER A 232 0.11 -27.78 -9.56
CA SER A 232 -0.85 -28.51 -10.37
C SER A 232 -2.27 -27.96 -10.18
N SER A 233 -3.21 -28.39 -11.02
CA SER A 233 -4.59 -27.91 -10.97
C SER A 233 -5.55 -29.05 -11.30
N PRO A 234 -6.13 -29.74 -10.30
CA PRO A 234 -6.80 -31.02 -10.49
C PRO A 234 -8.14 -30.92 -11.24
N ASN A 235 -8.79 -29.75 -11.21
CA ASN A 235 -10.08 -29.52 -11.86
C ASN A 235 -9.99 -28.62 -13.10
N GLN A 236 -8.78 -28.39 -13.62
CA GLN A 236 -8.57 -27.50 -14.75
C GLN A 236 -8.97 -28.17 -16.06
N ARG A 237 -9.80 -27.50 -16.86
CA ARG A 237 -10.19 -27.99 -18.20
C ARG A 237 -9.08 -27.83 -19.24
N LYS A 238 -8.30 -26.75 -19.16
CA LYS A 238 -7.23 -26.41 -20.11
C LYS A 238 -6.01 -25.90 -19.38
N THR A 239 -4.88 -26.59 -19.56
CA THR A 239 -3.60 -26.25 -18.93
C THR A 239 -3.22 -24.79 -19.16
N GLY A 240 -2.78 -24.12 -18.10
CA GLY A 240 -2.37 -22.72 -18.13
C GLY A 240 -3.52 -21.69 -18.16
N GLN A 241 -4.78 -22.11 -18.00
CA GLN A 241 -5.94 -21.22 -17.85
C GLN A 241 -6.61 -21.40 -16.49
N PHE A 242 -6.72 -20.33 -15.71
CA PHE A 242 -7.24 -20.38 -14.34
C PHE A 242 -8.53 -19.54 -14.21
N PRO A 243 -9.66 -19.94 -14.84
CA PRO A 243 -10.95 -19.26 -14.65
C PRO A 243 -11.44 -19.40 -13.19
N ALA A 244 -12.48 -18.64 -12.81
CA ALA A 244 -13.08 -18.75 -11.48
C ALA A 244 -13.47 -20.20 -11.14
N GLY A 245 -13.30 -20.59 -9.86
CA GLY A 245 -13.53 -21.96 -9.40
C GLY A 245 -12.38 -22.96 -9.67
N THR A 246 -11.29 -22.54 -10.32
CA THR A 246 -10.10 -23.40 -10.50
C THR A 246 -9.43 -23.64 -9.15
N LEU A 247 -9.06 -24.88 -8.87
CA LEU A 247 -8.24 -25.27 -7.71
C LEU A 247 -6.76 -25.26 -8.12
N VAL A 248 -5.90 -24.67 -7.29
CA VAL A 248 -4.45 -24.66 -7.48
C VAL A 248 -3.82 -25.42 -6.33
N THR A 249 -3.03 -26.44 -6.64
CA THR A 249 -2.31 -27.25 -5.66
C THR A 249 -0.85 -26.83 -5.65
N PHE A 250 -0.37 -26.44 -4.48
CA PHE A 250 1.02 -26.13 -4.21
C PHE A 250 1.63 -27.33 -3.45
N PRO A 251 2.71 -27.94 -3.96
CA PRO A 251 3.37 -29.04 -3.27
C PRO A 251 3.96 -28.55 -1.93
N GLN A 252 4.27 -29.50 -1.04
CA GLN A 252 5.07 -29.20 0.14
C GLN A 252 6.43 -28.64 -0.31
N THR A 253 6.96 -27.64 0.41
CA THR A 253 8.37 -27.27 0.28
C THR A 253 9.22 -28.44 0.78
N THR A 254 9.85 -29.19 -0.12
CA THR A 254 10.95 -30.08 0.25
C THR A 254 12.07 -29.21 0.79
N THR A 255 12.36 -29.36 2.07
CA THR A 255 13.53 -28.75 2.70
C THR A 255 14.65 -29.75 2.45
N ASP A 256 15.43 -29.52 1.39
CA ASP A 256 16.74 -30.17 1.22
C ASP A 256 17.82 -29.26 1.82
#